data_AF-V9XQI1-F1
#
_entry.id   AF-V9XQI1-F1
#
_cell.length_a   1.000
_cell.length_b   1.000
_cell.length_c   1.000
_cell.angle_alpha   90.00
_cell.angle_beta   90.00
_cell.angle_gamma   90.00
#
_symmetry.space_group_name_H-M   'P 1'
#
loop_
_entity.id
_entity.type
_entity.pdbx_description
1 polymer ?
#
loop_
_entity_poly.entity_id
_entity_poly.type
_entity_poly.pdbx_seq_one_letter_code
_entity_poly.pdbx_strand_id
1 'polypeptide(L)'
;MTTILNALFDEGSIFRYAEYGGGTLTALARLDGHPVGVIAADPEQGATMSAEGALAVTRLVDLRETFHLPIVSLTDQAGMTIGSAAARAATIRHGARAITAVYHATVPQTELILRRVFGVGGAGIINRHRASRSWSWPSGEWGSLPSKGGVEAAFRA
;
A
#
# COMPACT_ATOMS: atom_id res chain seq x y z
N MET A 1 -6.09 -12.10 -2.24
CA MET A 1 -6.51 -10.68 -2.45
C MET A 1 -7.69 -10.53 -3.42
N THR A 2 -7.69 -11.24 -4.56
CA THR A 2 -8.70 -11.14 -5.63
C THR A 2 -10.17 -11.12 -5.16
N THR A 3 -10.54 -11.98 -4.21
CA THR A 3 -11.91 -12.03 -3.65
C THR A 3 -12.34 -10.70 -3.02
N ILE A 4 -11.42 -10.00 -2.35
CA ILE A 4 -11.71 -8.71 -1.71
C ILE A 4 -11.91 -7.63 -2.77
N LEU A 5 -11.06 -7.61 -3.81
CA LEU A 5 -11.20 -6.65 -4.91
C LEU A 5 -12.55 -6.81 -5.61
N ASN A 6 -12.92 -8.04 -5.97
CA ASN A 6 -14.19 -8.32 -6.65
C ASN A 6 -15.43 -7.99 -5.80
N ALA A 7 -15.30 -8.00 -4.46
CA ALA A 7 -16.39 -7.64 -3.56
C ALA A 7 -16.56 -6.13 -3.38
N LEU A 8 -15.51 -5.34 -3.64
CA LEU A 8 -15.49 -3.89 -3.38
C LEU A 8 -15.71 -3.05 -4.63
N PHE A 9 -15.18 -3.47 -5.78
CA PHE A 9 -15.21 -2.71 -7.03
C PHE A 9 -16.26 -3.25 -7.99
N ASP A 10 -16.67 -2.41 -8.94
CA ASP A 10 -17.71 -2.75 -9.92
C ASP A 10 -17.30 -3.99 -10.73
N GLU A 11 -18.29 -4.83 -11.05
CA GLU A 11 -18.08 -6.09 -11.77
C GLU A 11 -17.35 -5.88 -13.11
N GLY A 12 -16.31 -6.69 -13.36
CA GLY A 12 -15.52 -6.63 -14.59
C GLY A 12 -14.64 -5.38 -14.75
N SER A 13 -14.57 -4.51 -13.75
CA SER A 13 -13.83 -3.23 -13.86
C SER A 13 -12.35 -3.31 -13.48
N ILE A 14 -11.94 -4.36 -12.75
CA ILE A 14 -10.58 -4.47 -12.21
C ILE A 14 -9.59 -4.76 -13.34
N PHE A 15 -8.67 -3.82 -13.54
CA PHE A 15 -7.58 -3.89 -14.50
C PHE A 15 -6.25 -3.86 -13.75
N ARG A 16 -5.50 -4.96 -13.78
CA ARG A 16 -4.18 -5.05 -13.15
C ARG A 16 -3.23 -4.03 -13.79
N TYR A 17 -2.45 -3.31 -12.98
CA TYR A 17 -1.52 -2.29 -13.44
C TYR A 17 -0.16 -2.48 -12.77
N ALA A 18 0.93 -2.20 -13.49
CA ALA A 18 2.31 -2.33 -12.98
C ALA A 18 2.54 -3.65 -12.22
N GLU A 19 2.21 -4.78 -12.86
CA GLU A 19 2.13 -6.11 -12.24
C GLU A 19 3.46 -6.69 -11.74
N TYR A 20 4.57 -5.98 -11.95
CA TYR A 20 5.88 -6.33 -11.42
C TYR A 20 6.06 -6.02 -9.93
N GLY A 21 5.07 -5.41 -9.26
CA GLY A 21 5.15 -5.02 -7.85
C GLY A 21 5.09 -6.16 -6.82
N GLY A 22 4.81 -7.39 -7.27
CA GLY A 22 4.72 -8.59 -6.41
C GLY A 22 3.67 -8.42 -5.31
N GLY A 23 4.08 -8.53 -4.04
CA GLY A 23 3.22 -8.33 -2.86
C GLY A 23 2.62 -6.92 -2.74
N THR A 24 3.09 -5.95 -3.52
CA THR A 24 2.42 -4.64 -3.66
C THR A 24 1.61 -4.63 -4.94
N LEU A 25 0.30 -4.74 -4.77
CA LEU A 25 -0.66 -4.82 -5.85
C LEU A 25 -1.09 -3.41 -6.27
N THR A 26 -1.00 -3.11 -7.56
CA THR A 26 -1.61 -1.91 -8.16
C THR A 26 -2.63 -2.29 -9.24
N ALA A 27 -3.71 -1.53 -9.34
CA ALA A 27 -4.76 -1.73 -10.34
C ALA A 27 -5.50 -0.42 -10.64
N LEU A 28 -6.27 -0.43 -11.72
CA LEU A 28 -7.36 0.52 -11.97
C LEU A 28 -8.68 -0.24 -11.79
N ALA A 29 -9.72 0.43 -11.34
CA ALA A 29 -11.05 -0.16 -11.18
C ALA A 29 -12.13 0.92 -11.30
N ARG A 30 -13.40 0.53 -11.17
CA ARG A 30 -14.51 1.46 -10.94
C ARG A 30 -15.14 1.21 -9.58
N LEU A 31 -15.61 2.29 -8.95
CA LEU A 31 -16.38 2.27 -7.73
C LEU A 31 -17.62 3.14 -7.93
N ASP A 32 -18.80 2.53 -7.96
CA ASP A 32 -20.06 3.22 -8.26
C ASP A 32 -19.97 3.99 -9.59
N GLY A 33 -19.42 3.33 -10.62
CA GLY A 33 -19.19 3.88 -11.94
C GLY A 33 -17.99 4.84 -12.05
N HIS A 34 -17.36 5.27 -10.96
CA HIS A 34 -16.25 6.23 -11.00
C HIS A 34 -14.89 5.54 -11.12
N PRO A 35 -14.01 5.95 -12.06
CA PRO A 35 -12.69 5.34 -12.21
C PRO A 35 -11.78 5.67 -11.01
N VAL A 36 -11.11 4.67 -10.48
CA VAL A 36 -10.22 4.80 -9.32
C VAL A 36 -8.91 4.04 -9.52
N GLY A 37 -7.83 4.56 -8.95
CA GLY A 37 -6.59 3.82 -8.77
C GLY A 37 -6.62 3.03 -7.46
N VAL A 38 -6.19 1.76 -7.52
CA VAL A 38 -6.20 0.85 -6.37
C VAL A 38 -4.77 0.47 -6.01
N ILE A 39 -4.42 0.67 -4.74
CA ILE A 39 -3.21 0.07 -4.15
C ILE A 39 -3.68 -0.97 -3.14
N ALA A 40 -3.15 -2.18 -3.20
CA ALA A 40 -3.44 -3.21 -2.22
C ALA A 40 -2.17 -3.99 -1.86
N ALA A 41 -2.21 -4.75 -0.77
CA ALA A 41 -1.18 -5.74 -0.47
C ALA A 41 -1.69 -7.13 -0.88
N ASP A 42 -0.86 -7.92 -1.56
CA ASP A 42 -1.18 -9.33 -1.80
C ASP A 42 -0.44 -10.23 -0.81
N PRO A 43 -1.07 -10.64 0.31
CA PRO A 43 -0.39 -11.40 1.34
C PRO A 43 0.08 -12.79 0.89
N GLU A 44 -0.44 -13.32 -0.22
CA GLU A 44 0.02 -14.57 -0.83
C GLU A 44 1.37 -14.42 -1.54
N GLN A 45 1.68 -13.22 -2.04
CA GLN A 45 2.95 -12.92 -2.72
C GLN A 45 3.97 -12.21 -1.82
N GLY A 46 3.51 -11.55 -0.75
CA GLY A 46 4.38 -10.91 0.22
C GLY A 46 3.66 -9.86 1.03
N ALA A 47 4.05 -9.74 2.29
CA ALA A 47 3.46 -8.77 3.22
C ALA A 47 4.21 -7.44 3.29
N THR A 48 5.35 -7.31 2.61
CA THR A 48 6.23 -6.13 2.69
C THR A 48 6.41 -5.48 1.33
N MET A 49 6.63 -4.17 1.32
CA MET A 49 6.90 -3.41 0.11
C MET A 49 8.36 -3.58 -0.33
N SER A 50 8.56 -4.20 -1.50
CA SER A 50 9.87 -4.31 -2.16
C SER A 50 10.22 -3.05 -2.95
N ALA A 51 11.42 -3.01 -3.55
CA ALA A 51 11.81 -1.93 -4.45
C ALA A 51 10.89 -1.85 -5.68
N GLU A 52 10.53 -2.99 -6.26
CA GLU A 52 9.60 -3.12 -7.38
C GLU A 52 8.19 -2.71 -6.98
N GLY A 53 7.74 -3.11 -5.78
CA GLY A 53 6.46 -2.67 -5.22
C GLY A 53 6.38 -1.15 -5.06
N ALA A 54 7.45 -0.54 -4.55
CA ALA A 54 7.54 0.92 -4.45
C ALA A 54 7.54 1.62 -5.81
N LEU A 55 8.22 1.06 -6.82
CA LEU A 55 8.19 1.56 -8.20
C LEU A 55 6.80 1.43 -8.82
N ALA A 56 6.07 0.34 -8.56
CA ALA A 56 4.70 0.14 -9.04
C ALA A 56 3.75 1.17 -8.42
N VAL A 57 3.84 1.41 -7.10
CA VAL A 57 3.08 2.46 -6.40
C VAL A 57 3.38 3.82 -7.00
N THR A 58 4.66 4.18 -7.14
CA THR A 58 5.06 5.48 -7.73
C THR A 58 4.42 5.67 -9.11
N ARG A 59 4.51 4.65 -9.97
CA ARG A 59 3.95 4.69 -11.31
C ARG A 59 2.44 4.89 -11.32
N LEU A 60 1.70 4.20 -10.45
CA LEU A 60 0.25 4.39 -10.32
C LEU A 60 -0.08 5.80 -9.81
N VAL A 61 0.69 6.29 -8.83
CA VAL A 61 0.51 7.63 -8.24
C VAL A 61 0.77 8.75 -9.24
N ASP A 62 1.78 8.61 -10.08
CA ASP A 62 2.04 9.61 -11.12
C ASP A 62 0.93 9.61 -12.18
N LEU A 63 0.45 8.43 -12.58
CA LEU A 63 -0.65 8.28 -13.53
C LEU A 63 -1.91 8.97 -13.00
N ARG A 64 -2.32 8.67 -11.76
CA ARG A 64 -3.56 9.22 -11.21
C ARG A 64 -3.47 10.70 -10.88
N GLU A 65 -2.31 11.22 -10.51
CA GLU A 65 -2.12 12.67 -10.39
C GLU A 65 -2.29 13.36 -11.75
N THR A 66 -1.72 12.77 -12.80
CA THR A 66 -1.81 13.30 -14.17
C THR A 66 -3.24 13.28 -14.73
N PHE A 67 -4.00 12.22 -14.44
CA PHE A 67 -5.35 12.01 -14.96
C PHE A 67 -6.46 12.25 -13.93
N HIS A 68 -6.12 12.82 -12.77
CA HIS A 68 -7.04 13.20 -11.71
C HIS A 68 -7.94 12.06 -11.17
N LEU A 69 -7.39 10.84 -11.05
CA LEU A 69 -8.13 9.69 -10.55
C LEU A 69 -8.02 9.58 -9.01
N PRO A 70 -9.14 9.38 -8.28
CA PRO A 70 -9.11 9.08 -6.85
C PRO A 70 -8.42 7.75 -6.54
N ILE A 71 -8.10 7.57 -5.26
CA ILE A 71 -7.22 6.51 -4.78
C ILE A 71 -7.91 5.75 -3.68
N VAL A 72 -7.98 4.43 -3.87
CA VAL A 72 -8.42 3.49 -2.84
C VAL A 72 -7.24 2.62 -2.43
N SER A 73 -6.80 2.76 -1.18
CA SER A 73 -5.75 1.93 -0.59
C SER A 73 -6.37 0.84 0.29
N LEU A 74 -6.11 -0.43 -0.05
CA LEU A 74 -6.49 -1.60 0.75
C LEU A 74 -5.26 -2.11 1.51
N THR A 75 -5.09 -1.63 2.73
CA THR A 75 -3.83 -1.77 3.46
C THR A 75 -3.76 -3.08 4.24
N ASP A 76 -2.78 -3.93 3.89
CA ASP A 76 -2.31 -5.08 4.68
C ASP A 76 -0.78 -5.22 4.56
N GLN A 77 -0.05 -4.21 5.02
CA GLN A 77 1.39 -4.04 4.83
C GLN A 77 2.16 -4.12 6.16
N ALA A 78 3.11 -5.04 6.22
CA ALA A 78 3.95 -5.33 7.37
C ALA A 78 5.27 -4.54 7.40
N GLY A 79 5.49 -3.62 6.46
CA GLY A 79 6.67 -2.77 6.39
C GLY A 79 7.36 -2.80 5.03
N MET A 80 8.61 -2.33 4.99
CA MET A 80 9.46 -2.46 3.80
C MET A 80 10.27 -3.75 3.86
N THR A 81 10.56 -4.34 2.71
CA THR A 81 11.42 -5.53 2.64
C THR A 81 12.83 -5.18 3.12
N ILE A 82 13.38 -5.99 4.02
CA ILE A 82 14.72 -5.81 4.62
C ILE A 82 15.68 -6.94 4.20
N GLY A 83 16.96 -6.80 4.55
CA GLY A 83 18.02 -7.77 4.25
C GLY A 83 18.97 -7.33 3.14
N SER A 84 20.07 -8.06 2.95
CA SER A 84 21.15 -7.63 2.04
C SER A 84 20.70 -7.50 0.58
N ALA A 85 19.81 -8.38 0.11
CA ALA A 85 19.23 -8.27 -1.23
C ALA A 85 18.42 -6.99 -1.39
N ALA A 86 17.55 -6.67 -0.41
CA ALA A 86 16.74 -5.46 -0.41
C ALA A 86 17.58 -4.18 -0.33
N ALA A 87 18.69 -4.21 0.41
CA ALA A 87 19.65 -3.10 0.47
C ALA A 87 20.34 -2.87 -0.88
N ARG A 88 20.81 -3.94 -1.55
CA ARG A 88 21.39 -3.85 -2.91
C ARG A 88 20.39 -3.35 -3.95
N ALA A 89 19.12 -3.73 -3.81
CA ALA A 89 18.02 -3.23 -4.64
C ALA A 89 17.57 -1.80 -4.26
N ALA A 90 18.23 -1.14 -3.30
CA ALA A 90 17.90 0.20 -2.83
C ALA A 90 16.44 0.38 -2.37
N THR A 91 15.87 -0.64 -1.74
CA THR A 91 14.44 -0.67 -1.31
C THR A 91 14.05 0.57 -0.50
N ILE A 92 14.89 1.02 0.44
CA ILE A 92 14.61 2.22 1.24
C ILE A 92 14.51 3.48 0.36
N ARG A 93 15.40 3.62 -0.63
CA ARG A 93 15.38 4.78 -1.55
C ARG A 93 14.12 4.78 -2.41
N HIS A 94 13.75 3.62 -2.96
CA HIS A 94 12.55 3.49 -3.78
C HIS A 94 11.29 3.66 -2.95
N GLY A 95 11.25 3.05 -1.76
CA GLY A 95 10.16 3.20 -0.80
C GLY A 95 9.95 4.65 -0.37
N ALA A 96 11.01 5.38 0.00
CA ALA A 96 10.92 6.79 0.34
C ALA A 96 10.33 7.63 -0.81
N ARG A 97 10.76 7.38 -2.06
CA ARG A 97 10.21 8.06 -3.24
C ARG A 97 8.73 7.77 -3.46
N ALA A 98 8.31 6.51 -3.30
CA ALA A 98 6.91 6.13 -3.43
C ALA A 98 6.04 6.84 -2.38
N ILE A 99 6.50 6.89 -1.13
CA ILE A 99 5.81 7.58 -0.04
C ILE A 99 5.74 9.09 -0.31
N THR A 100 6.84 9.69 -0.76
CA THR A 100 6.87 11.09 -1.19
C THR A 100 5.84 11.35 -2.30
N ALA A 101 5.75 10.50 -3.32
CA ALA A 101 4.75 10.63 -4.37
C ALA A 101 3.32 10.54 -3.81
N VAL A 102 3.03 9.55 -2.95
CA VAL A 102 1.73 9.41 -2.28
C VAL A 102 1.38 10.66 -1.47
N TYR A 103 2.37 11.25 -0.78
CA TYR A 103 2.16 12.42 0.07
C TYR A 103 1.96 13.71 -0.73
N HIS A 104 2.59 13.83 -1.90
CA HIS A 104 2.42 14.99 -2.78
C HIS A 104 1.18 14.92 -3.65
N ALA A 105 0.65 13.72 -3.92
CA ALA A 105 -0.56 13.57 -4.72
C ALA A 105 -1.72 14.39 -4.14
N THR A 106 -2.36 15.17 -5.00
CA THR A 106 -3.42 16.13 -4.64
C THR A 106 -4.81 15.54 -4.84
N VAL A 107 -4.92 14.46 -5.62
CA VAL A 107 -6.18 13.75 -5.85
C VAL A 107 -6.70 13.07 -4.57
N PRO A 108 -8.03 12.87 -4.44
CA PRO A 108 -8.62 12.30 -3.23
C PRO A 108 -8.06 10.92 -2.88
N GLN A 109 -7.76 10.70 -1.60
CA GLN A 109 -7.24 9.43 -1.06
C GLN A 109 -8.17 8.86 0.00
N THR A 110 -8.37 7.55 -0.03
CA THR A 110 -9.06 6.82 1.02
C THR A 110 -8.37 5.49 1.32
N GLU A 111 -8.47 5.04 2.57
CA GLU A 111 -7.86 3.80 3.05
C GLU A 111 -8.90 2.89 3.70
N LEU A 112 -8.84 1.61 3.38
CA LEU A 112 -9.46 0.54 4.15
C LEU A 112 -8.34 -0.37 4.67
N ILE A 113 -8.11 -0.34 5.98
CA ILE A 113 -7.17 -1.22 6.67
C ILE A 113 -7.83 -2.60 6.77
N LEU A 114 -7.27 -3.58 6.07
CA LEU A 114 -7.76 -4.95 6.08
C LEU A 114 -7.22 -5.71 7.28
N ARG A 115 -5.92 -5.55 7.56
CA ARG A 115 -5.26 -6.24 8.68
C ARG A 115 -4.02 -5.48 9.15
N ARG A 116 -2.85 -5.64 8.53
CA ARG A 116 -1.58 -5.13 9.06
C ARG A 116 -1.27 -3.72 8.59
N VAL A 117 -0.82 -2.86 9.50
CA VAL A 117 -0.19 -1.56 9.20
C VAL A 117 1.03 -1.37 10.09
N PHE A 118 2.21 -1.80 9.63
CA PHE A 118 3.45 -1.69 10.40
C PHE A 118 4.54 -0.89 9.70
N GLY A 119 5.26 -0.11 10.51
CA GLY A 119 6.40 0.68 10.10
C GLY A 119 6.10 1.67 8.96
N VAL A 120 7.17 2.19 8.36
CA VAL A 120 7.07 3.16 7.25
C VAL A 120 6.38 2.59 6.01
N GLY A 121 6.51 1.28 5.75
CA GLY A 121 5.88 0.63 4.62
C GLY A 121 4.35 0.62 4.73
N GLY A 122 3.80 0.31 5.91
CA GLY A 122 2.34 0.40 6.12
C GLY A 122 1.84 1.82 6.30
N ALA A 123 2.65 2.71 6.89
CA ALA A 123 2.24 4.09 7.14
C ALA A 123 2.26 4.98 5.90
N GLY A 124 3.11 4.68 4.92
CA GLY A 124 3.39 5.58 3.81
C GLY A 124 2.55 5.40 2.55
N ILE A 125 1.59 4.46 2.53
CA ILE A 125 0.75 4.17 1.34
C ILE A 125 -0.50 5.07 1.26
N ILE A 126 -0.71 5.91 2.27
CA ILE A 126 -1.69 7.00 2.24
C ILE A 126 -1.14 8.22 2.98
N ASN A 127 -1.50 9.42 2.52
CA ASN A 127 -1.16 10.64 3.24
C ASN A 127 -2.07 10.86 4.46
N ARG A 128 -1.61 10.42 5.64
CA ARG A 128 -2.33 10.61 6.92
C ARG A 128 -2.20 12.02 7.51
N HIS A 129 -1.46 12.93 6.88
CA HIS A 129 -1.40 14.35 7.27
C HIS A 129 -2.46 15.21 6.58
N ARG A 130 -3.19 14.65 5.61
CA ARG A 130 -4.34 15.28 4.97
C ARG A 130 -5.62 14.63 5.47
N ALA A 131 -6.73 15.38 5.38
CA ALA A 131 -8.06 14.83 5.62
C ALA A 131 -8.34 13.73 4.59
N SER A 132 -8.13 12.48 4.99
CA SER A 132 -8.42 11.27 4.23
C SER A 132 -9.42 10.44 5.02
N ARG A 133 -10.39 9.86 4.32
CA ARG A 133 -11.31 8.92 4.98
C ARG A 133 -10.59 7.58 5.11
N SER A 134 -10.45 7.11 6.34
CA SER A 134 -9.87 5.81 6.65
C SER A 134 -10.84 4.98 7.47
N TRP A 135 -10.92 3.70 7.15
CA TRP A 135 -11.68 2.71 7.91
C TRP A 135 -10.79 1.52 8.22
N SER A 136 -11.13 0.80 9.29
CA SER A 136 -10.45 -0.44 9.64
C SER A 136 -11.46 -1.55 9.79
N TRP A 137 -11.14 -2.73 9.26
CA TRP A 137 -11.82 -3.95 9.66
C TRP A 137 -11.47 -4.32 11.11
N PRO A 138 -12.31 -5.14 11.78
CA PRO A 138 -12.01 -5.63 13.13
C PRO A 138 -10.70 -6.42 13.24
N SER A 139 -10.20 -6.94 12.12
CA SER A 139 -8.89 -7.59 12.00
C SER A 139 -7.70 -6.64 11.97
N GLY A 140 -7.93 -5.32 12.02
CA GLY A 140 -6.88 -4.31 11.99
C GLY A 140 -5.90 -4.43 13.16
N GLU A 141 -4.61 -4.47 12.84
CA GLU A 141 -3.50 -4.39 13.77
C GLU A 141 -2.44 -3.44 13.21
N TRP A 142 -1.95 -2.53 14.05
CA TRP A 142 -1.01 -1.50 13.62
C TRP A 142 -0.04 -1.10 14.73
N GLY A 143 1.08 -0.49 14.32
CA GLY A 143 2.08 0.03 15.23
C GLY A 143 3.40 0.33 14.54
N SER A 144 4.37 0.83 15.30
CA SER A 144 5.73 1.03 14.79
C SER A 144 6.36 -0.30 14.37
N LEU A 145 6.18 -1.34 15.19
CA LEU A 145 6.68 -2.70 15.00
C LEU A 145 5.64 -3.71 15.50
N PRO A 146 5.63 -4.96 15.00
CA PRO A 146 4.82 -6.03 15.59
C PRO A 146 5.17 -6.24 17.07
N SER A 147 4.16 -6.53 17.89
CA SER A 147 4.31 -6.67 19.35
C SER A 147 5.41 -7.65 19.75
N LYS A 148 5.52 -8.78 19.07
CA LYS A 148 6.57 -9.78 19.29
C LYS A 148 7.98 -9.20 19.14
N GLY A 149 8.20 -8.39 18.10
CA GLY A 149 9.49 -7.71 17.88
C GLY A 149 9.76 -6.63 18.92
N GLY A 150 8.73 -5.90 19.35
CA GLY A 150 8.84 -4.92 20.43
C GLY A 150 9.21 -5.55 21.78
N VAL A 151 8.59 -6.68 22.14
CA VAL A 151 8.91 -7.43 23.37
C VAL A 151 10.34 -7.96 23.32
N GLU A 152 10.76 -8.52 22.18
CA GLU A 152 12.13 -8.98 22.00
C GLU A 152 13.13 -7.84 22.19
N ALA A 153 12.94 -6.70 21.53
CA ALA A 153 13.84 -5.55 21.66
C ALA A 153 13.88 -4.96 23.08
N ALA A 154 12.76 -4.99 23.81
CA ALA A 154 12.66 -4.41 25.14
C ALA A 154 13.21 -5.32 26.26
N PHE A 155 13.16 -6.65 26.08
CA PHE A 155 13.40 -7.60 27.17
C PHE A 155 14.45 -8.68 26.87
N ARG A 156 15.00 -8.77 25.66
CA ARG A 156 16.23 -9.54 25.41
C ARG A 156 17.43 -8.62 25.45
N ALA A 157 18.21 -8.75 26.53
CA ALA A 157 19.58 -8.27 26.62
C ALA A 157 20.52 -9.16 25.79
#